data_AF-A0A1B0AC90-F1
#
_entry.id   AF-A0A1B0AC90-F1
#
_cell.length_a   1.000
_cell.length_b   1.000
_cell.length_c   1.000
_cell.angle_alpha   90.00
_cell.angle_beta   90.00
_cell.angle_gamma   90.00
#
_symmetry.space_group_name_H-M   'P 1'
#
loop_
_entity.id
_entity.type
_entity.pdbx_description
1 polymer ?
#
loop_
_entity_poly.entity_id
_entity_poly.type
_entity_poly.pdbx_seq_one_letter_code
_entity_poly.pdbx_strand_id
1 'polypeptide(L)'
;MRAFTPSRGGVNWPFNYVQLPLLSKEFERMPVPHSNSVINEGLFTIRREHFWHLDDSDGGLKICGAKQFELSFQIWLRGARLLEVPCSRVAHLYKTPNYRVKYTDKKDDVISKAKLRLA
;
A
#
# COMPACT_ATOMS: atom_id res chain seq x y z
N MET A 1 8.65 -6.18 -19.62
CA MET A 1 8.76 -5.95 -18.16
C MET A 1 9.04 -4.47 -17.94
N ARG A 2 8.33 -3.79 -17.02
CA ARG A 2 8.63 -2.40 -16.69
C ARG A 2 9.96 -2.40 -15.90
N ALA A 3 10.93 -1.58 -16.30
CA ALA A 3 12.20 -1.47 -15.59
C ALA A 3 11.94 -1.03 -14.14
N PHE A 4 12.68 -1.61 -13.20
CA PHE A 4 12.59 -1.23 -11.78
C PHE A 4 13.25 0.13 -11.60
N THR A 5 12.45 1.19 -11.52
CA THR A 5 12.90 2.51 -11.09
C THR A 5 12.62 2.62 -9.59
N PRO A 6 13.64 2.89 -8.75
CA PRO A 6 13.45 3.13 -7.33
C PRO A 6 12.42 4.24 -7.12
N SER A 7 11.41 3.98 -6.30
CA SER A 7 10.27 4.88 -6.11
C SER A 7 9.78 4.83 -4.69
N ARG A 8 9.03 5.84 -4.27
CA ARG A 8 8.26 5.82 -3.03
C ARG A 8 6.77 5.87 -3.35
N GLY A 9 5.96 5.16 -2.56
CA GLY A 9 4.52 5.18 -2.65
C GLY A 9 3.94 6.47 -2.08
N GLY A 10 2.92 6.98 -2.77
CA GLY A 10 2.11 8.11 -2.33
C GLY A 10 0.63 7.86 -2.63
N VAL A 11 -0.20 8.80 -2.20
CA VAL A 11 -1.64 8.80 -2.46
C VAL A 11 -2.06 10.16 -3.02
N ASN A 12 -2.92 10.17 -4.02
CA ASN A 12 -3.56 11.40 -4.51
C ASN A 12 -4.93 11.61 -3.86
N TRP A 13 -5.54 12.78 -4.06
CA TRP A 13 -6.82 13.15 -3.41
C TRP A 13 -7.96 12.15 -3.64
N PRO A 14 -8.12 11.50 -4.80
CA PRO A 14 -9.10 10.44 -4.99
C PRO A 14 -8.74 9.07 -4.36
N PHE A 15 -7.76 9.02 -3.45
CA PHE A 15 -7.22 7.80 -2.84
C PHE A 15 -6.77 6.75 -3.87
N ASN A 16 -5.99 7.17 -4.87
CA ASN A 16 -5.28 6.26 -5.77
C ASN A 16 -3.79 6.24 -5.43
N TYR A 17 -3.19 5.06 -5.56
CA TYR A 17 -1.76 4.88 -5.35
C TYR A 17 -0.98 5.57 -6.47
N VAL A 18 0.03 6.34 -6.11
CA VAL A 18 0.96 7.00 -7.04
C VAL A 18 2.39 6.61 -6.71
N GLN A 19 3.18 6.30 -7.74
CA GLN A 19 4.63 6.14 -7.58
C GLN A 19 5.29 7.50 -7.76
N LEU A 20 6.00 7.94 -6.73
CA LEU A 20 6.79 9.16 -6.73
C LEU A 20 8.27 8.80 -6.84
N PRO A 21 9.10 9.67 -7.45
CA PRO A 21 10.55 9.47 -7.40
C PRO A 21 11.04 9.55 -5.95
N LEU A 22 12.14 8.83 -5.67
CA LEU A 22 12.87 8.99 -4.42
C LEU A 22 13.35 10.43 -4.25
N LEU A 23 13.48 10.87 -3.01
CA LEU A 23 14.15 12.14 -2.71
C LEU A 23 15.64 12.01 -3.05
N SER A 24 16.30 13.09 -3.46
CA SER A 24 17.72 13.06 -3.86
C SER A 24 18.61 12.41 -2.80
N LYS A 25 18.38 12.74 -1.52
CA LYS A 25 19.11 12.16 -0.37
C LYS A 25 18.86 10.66 -0.19
N GLU A 26 17.68 10.15 -0.53
CA GLU A 26 17.38 8.72 -0.45
C GLU A 26 17.98 7.97 -1.65
N PHE A 27 17.95 8.60 -2.82
CA PHE A 27 18.55 8.07 -4.04
C PHE A 27 20.07 7.90 -3.90
N GLU A 28 20.77 8.91 -3.38
CA GLU A 28 22.21 8.86 -3.10
C GLU A 28 22.61 7.78 -2.10
N ARG A 29 21.70 7.40 -1.20
CA ARG A 29 21.93 6.40 -0.14
C ARG A 29 21.52 4.99 -0.54
N MET A 30 21.05 4.76 -1.76
CA MET A 30 20.70 3.41 -2.20
C MET A 30 21.92 2.46 -2.08
N PRO A 31 21.69 1.19 -1.68
CA PRO A 31 20.41 0.50 -1.54
C PRO A 31 19.83 0.50 -0.11
N VAL A 32 20.21 1.47 0.74
CA VAL A 32 19.73 1.55 2.13
C VAL A 32 18.19 1.67 2.16
N PRO A 33 17.50 0.98 3.10
CA PRO A 33 16.06 1.16 3.28
C PRO A 33 15.68 2.62 3.50
N HIS A 34 14.60 3.05 2.89
CA HIS A 34 14.12 4.43 2.95
C HIS A 34 12.65 4.48 3.34
N SER A 35 12.21 5.65 3.83
CA SER A 35 10.85 5.83 4.31
C SER A 35 9.87 5.79 3.14
N ASN A 36 8.75 5.10 3.34
CA ASN A 36 7.68 5.06 2.38
C ASN A 36 6.38 5.55 3.03
N SER A 37 5.56 6.31 2.30
CA SER A 37 4.32 6.87 2.84
C SER A 37 3.16 5.88 2.75
N VAL A 38 3.10 5.09 1.68
CA VAL A 38 1.99 4.17 1.40
C VAL A 38 2.51 2.80 0.93
N ILE A 39 1.97 1.73 1.52
CA ILE A 39 2.23 0.34 1.12
C ILE A 39 1.75 0.12 -0.31
N ASN A 40 2.61 -0.43 -1.16
CA ASN A 40 2.21 -0.94 -2.47
C ASN A 40 1.34 -2.20 -2.30
N GLU A 41 0.29 -2.34 -3.09
CA GLU A 41 -0.77 -3.32 -2.87
C GLU A 41 -0.23 -4.75 -2.65
N GLY A 42 -0.54 -5.33 -1.49
CA GLY A 42 -0.45 -6.77 -1.23
C GLY A 42 0.91 -7.35 -0.87
N LEU A 43 1.99 -6.56 -0.84
CA LEU A 43 3.34 -7.06 -0.52
C LEU A 43 3.98 -6.22 0.61
N PHE A 44 3.98 -6.77 1.82
CA PHE A 44 4.69 -6.19 2.96
C PHE A 44 5.07 -7.28 3.96
N THR A 45 5.97 -6.96 4.87
CA THR A 45 6.25 -7.78 6.05
C THR A 45 6.06 -6.92 7.29
N ILE A 46 5.49 -7.52 8.33
CA ILE A 46 5.27 -6.87 9.61
C ILE A 46 5.46 -7.90 10.71
N ARG A 47 5.97 -7.45 11.86
CA ARG A 47 6.06 -8.29 13.05
C ARG A 47 4.64 -8.63 13.54
N ARG A 48 4.38 -9.92 13.82
CA ARG A 48 3.04 -10.43 14.17
C ARG A 48 2.41 -9.65 15.32
N GLU A 49 3.15 -9.38 16.38
CA GLU A 49 2.64 -8.66 17.55
C GLU A 49 2.21 -7.23 17.17
N HIS A 50 2.99 -6.54 16.33
CA HIS A 50 2.63 -5.21 15.83
C HIS A 50 1.40 -5.24 14.94
N PHE A 51 1.24 -6.29 14.13
CA PHE A 51 0.06 -6.45 13.30
C PHE A 51 -1.21 -6.53 14.15
N TRP A 52 -1.23 -7.35 15.20
CA TRP A 52 -2.37 -7.43 16.10
C TRP A 52 -2.66 -6.13 16.85
N HIS A 53 -1.63 -5.37 17.23
CA HIS A 53 -1.82 -4.04 17.83
C HIS A 53 -2.39 -2.99 16.86
N LEU A 54 -2.23 -3.18 15.55
CA LEU A 54 -2.81 -2.33 14.51
C LEU A 54 -4.23 -2.77 14.13
N ASP A 55 -4.45 -4.09 14.09
CA ASP A 55 -5.67 -4.77 13.63
C ASP A 55 -6.79 -4.88 14.69
N ASP A 56 -6.63 -4.23 15.85
CA ASP A 56 -7.61 -4.24 16.95
C ASP A 56 -8.88 -3.40 16.64
N SER A 57 -8.96 -2.82 15.44
CA SER A 57 -10.07 -1.99 14.98
C SER A 57 -10.82 -2.69 13.83
N ASP A 58 -11.98 -3.24 14.18
CA ASP A 58 -13.00 -3.85 13.32
C ASP A 58 -12.59 -5.11 12.54
N GLY A 59 -13.15 -6.25 12.96
CA GLY A 59 -13.16 -7.55 12.27
C GLY A 59 -13.91 -7.54 10.93
N GLY A 60 -13.55 -6.60 10.05
CA GLY A 60 -14.28 -6.19 8.87
C GLY A 60 -13.39 -5.64 7.76
N LEU A 61 -12.11 -6.03 7.70
CA LEU A 61 -11.21 -5.79 6.55
C LEU A 61 -11.66 -6.59 5.32
N LYS A 62 -12.88 -6.35 4.86
CA LYS A 62 -13.43 -6.86 3.62
C LYS A 62 -13.17 -5.82 2.54
N ILE A 63 -12.35 -6.24 1.58
CA ILE A 63 -12.20 -5.76 0.19
C ILE A 63 -10.90 -5.04 -0.14
N CYS A 64 -10.23 -5.59 -1.16
CA CYS A 64 -9.04 -5.08 -1.82
C CYS A 64 -9.36 -3.79 -2.57
N GLY A 65 -8.66 -2.70 -2.29
CA GLY A 65 -8.78 -1.43 -3.01
C GLY A 65 -8.53 -0.18 -2.17
N ALA A 66 -8.73 -0.27 -0.84
CA ALA A 66 -8.42 0.82 0.09
C ALA A 66 -7.65 0.39 1.35
N LYS A 67 -7.58 -0.92 1.64
CA LYS A 67 -6.93 -1.49 2.83
C LYS A 67 -5.45 -1.10 2.97
N GLN A 68 -4.74 -0.94 1.85
CA GLN A 68 -3.35 -0.51 1.88
C GLN A 68 -3.18 0.90 2.45
N PHE A 69 -4.13 1.81 2.22
CA PHE A 69 -4.08 3.17 2.75
C PHE A 69 -4.40 3.17 4.25
N GLU A 70 -5.44 2.45 4.65
CA GLU A 70 -5.82 2.28 6.05
C GLU A 70 -4.65 1.80 6.91
N LEU A 71 -4.03 0.69 6.51
CA LEU A 71 -2.89 0.13 7.23
C LEU A 71 -1.70 1.09 7.23
N SER A 72 -1.43 1.78 6.10
CA SER A 72 -0.34 2.76 6.03
C SER A 72 -0.56 3.92 6.99
N PHE A 73 -1.78 4.46 7.06
CA PHE A 73 -2.11 5.55 7.98
C PHE A 73 -2.05 5.10 9.43
N GLN A 74 -2.55 3.91 9.77
CA GLN A 74 -2.43 3.37 11.12
C GLN A 74 -0.98 3.22 11.56
N ILE A 75 -0.10 2.72 10.69
CA ILE A 75 1.35 2.62 10.96
C ILE A 75 1.92 3.99 11.31
N TRP A 76 1.66 5.01 10.47
CA TRP A 76 2.17 6.36 10.68
C TRP A 76 1.60 7.04 11.92
N LEU A 77 0.28 6.99 12.11
CA LEU A 77 -0.42 7.64 13.22
C LEU A 77 -0.08 7.02 14.58
N ARG A 78 0.27 5.73 14.61
CA ARG A 78 0.68 5.02 15.83
C ARG A 78 2.20 5.02 16.05
N GLY A 79 2.93 5.86 15.32
CA GLY A 79 4.37 6.08 15.53
C GLY A 79 5.29 4.95 15.03
N ALA A 80 4.75 4.01 14.25
CA ALA A 80 5.55 3.00 13.57
C ALA A 80 6.13 3.56 12.26
N ARG A 81 7.06 2.81 11.65
CA ARG A 81 7.72 3.21 10.40
C ARG A 81 7.35 2.26 9.28
N LEU A 82 7.09 2.83 8.12
CA LEU A 82 6.93 2.10 6.87
C LEU A 82 8.19 2.30 6.01
N LEU A 83 8.83 1.20 5.60
CA LEU A 83 10.09 1.21 4.86
C LEU A 83 9.97 0.40 3.57
N GLU A 84 10.57 0.91 2.50
CA GLU A 84 10.85 0.12 1.30
C GLU A 84 12.32 -0.35 1.34
N VAL A 85 12.56 -1.62 1.02
CA VAL A 85 13.86 -2.29 1.16
C VAL A 85 14.37 -2.71 -0.23
N PRO A 86 15.23 -1.91 -0.90
CA PRO A 86 15.66 -2.14 -2.29
C PRO A 86 16.35 -3.50 -2.54
N CYS A 87 16.93 -4.09 -1.49
CA CYS A 87 17.57 -5.40 -1.52
C CYS A 87 16.57 -6.57 -1.49
N SER A 88 15.32 -6.35 -1.05
CA SER A 88 14.26 -7.36 -1.02
C SER A 88 13.34 -7.19 -2.22
N ARG A 89 13.54 -8.01 -3.26
CA ARG A 89 12.83 -7.88 -4.55
C ARG A 89 11.88 -9.04 -4.76
N VAL A 90 10.61 -8.72 -5.03
CA VAL A 90 9.56 -9.68 -5.38
C VAL A 90 8.92 -9.24 -6.70
N ALA A 91 8.80 -10.16 -7.65
CA ALA A 91 8.10 -9.89 -8.90
C ALA A 91 6.59 -10.11 -8.73
N HIS A 92 5.79 -9.09 -9.06
CA HIS A 92 4.33 -9.21 -9.11
C HIS A 92 3.85 -9.27 -10.57
N LEU A 93 3.05 -10.29 -10.91
CA LEU A 93 2.44 -10.43 -12.22
C LEU A 93 1.15 -9.61 -12.27
N TYR A 94 1.19 -8.50 -13.01
CA TYR A 94 0.02 -7.66 -13.18
C TYR A 94 -1.02 -8.33 -14.08
N LYS A 95 -2.29 -8.16 -13.71
CA LYS A 95 -3.43 -8.58 -14.52
C LYS A 95 -3.47 -7.80 -15.83
N THR A 96 -3.92 -8.45 -16.89
CA THR A 96 -4.12 -7.78 -18.19
C THR A 96 -5.26 -6.76 -18.09
N PRO A 97 -5.26 -5.68 -18.90
CA PRO A 97 -6.30 -4.64 -18.84
C PRO A 97 -7.73 -5.17 -19.02
N ASN A 98 -7.88 -6.29 -19.75
CA ASN A 98 -9.17 -6.91 -20.04
C ASN A 98 -9.62 -7.89 -18.95
N TYR A 99 -8.80 -8.13 -17.92
CA TYR A 99 -9.15 -9.00 -16.81
C TYR A 99 -10.12 -8.27 -15.87
N ARG A 100 -11.38 -8.72 -15.84
CA ARG A 100 -12.38 -8.23 -14.88
C ARG A 100 -12.46 -9.18 -13.70
N VAL A 101 -12.19 -8.66 -12.50
CA VAL A 101 -12.53 -9.36 -11.26
C VAL A 101 -14.06 -9.47 -11.21
N LYS A 102 -14.58 -10.71 -11.21
CA LYS A 102 -15.99 -10.96 -10.95
C LYS A 102 -16.22 -10.81 -9.45
N TYR A 103 -16.46 -9.59 -8.98
CA TYR A 103 -16.96 -9.39 -7.61
C TYR A 103 -18.33 -10.05 -7.50
N THR A 104 -18.55 -10.81 -6.43
CA THR A 104 -19.77 -11.61 -6.20
C THR A 104 -21.00 -10.78 -5.92
N ASP A 105 -20.89 -9.46 -5.79
CA ASP A 105 -22.04 -8.57 -5.63
C ASP A 105 -21.82 -7.27 -6.41
N LYS A 106 -22.61 -7.06 -7.47
CA LYS A 106 -22.55 -5.87 -8.33
C LYS A 106 -23.33 -4.67 -7.78
N LYS A 107 -23.99 -4.83 -6.62
CA LYS A 107 -24.96 -3.84 -6.12
C LYS A 107 -24.34 -2.71 -5.30
N ASP A 108 -23.09 -2.84 -4.86
CA ASP A 108 -22.44 -1.83 -4.02
C ASP A 108 -21.06 -1.44 -4.56
N ASP A 109 -20.82 -0.14 -4.73
CA ASP A 109 -19.47 0.39 -4.93
C ASP A 109 -18.69 0.37 -3.61
N VAL A 110 -18.22 -0.83 -3.26
CA VAL A 110 -17.56 -1.04 -1.97
C VAL A 110 -16.21 -0.34 -1.88
N ILE A 111 -15.54 -0.11 -3.01
CA ILE A 111 -14.27 0.60 -3.05
C ILE A 111 -14.48 2.07 -2.71
N SER A 112 -15.47 2.73 -3.32
CA SER A 112 -15.77 4.13 -2.96
C SER A 112 -16.26 4.26 -1.53
N LYS A 113 -17.08 3.31 -1.02
CA LYS A 113 -17.47 3.29 0.39
C LYS A 113 -16.25 3.15 1.32
N ALA A 114 -15.28 2.31 0.98
CA ALA A 114 -14.06 2.13 1.76
C ALA A 114 -13.18 3.40 1.73
N LYS A 115 -13.04 4.05 0.58
CA LYS A 115 -12.32 5.32 0.45
C LYS A 115 -12.97 6.45 1.27
N LEU A 116 -14.31 6.53 1.28
CA LEU A 116 -15.05 7.51 2.09
C LEU A 116 -14.88 7.28 3.60
N ARG A 117 -14.67 6.05 4.05
CA ARG A 117 -14.38 5.77 5.48
C ARG A 117 -13.00 6.23 5.93
N LEU A 118 -12.06 6.41 4.99
CA LEU A 118 -10.70 6.86 5.26
C LEU A 118 -10.53 8.38 5.27
N ALA A 119 -11.50 9.12 4.70
CA ALA A 119 -11.50 10.57 4.59
C ALA A 119 -12.20 11.21 5.80
#